data_AF-A0A967JU38-F1
#
_entry.id   AF-A0A967JU38-F1
#
_cell.length_a   1.000
_cell.length_b   1.000
_cell.length_c   1.000
_cell.angle_alpha   90.00
_cell.angle_beta   90.00
_cell.angle_gamma   90.00
#
_symmetry.space_group_name_H-M   'P 1'
#
loop_
_entity.id
_entity.type
_entity.pdbx_description
1 polymer ?
#
loop_
_entity_poly.entity_id
_entity_poly.type
_entity_poly.pdbx_seq_one_letter_code
_entity_poly.pdbx_strand_id
1 'polypeptide(L)' 'ALTGRALKLPDAVEEVDTLGGLVFTIAGRVPERGEIIVHPAGVEFEVVDADPRRVKRMLVRARELAPVLQPANGNGK' A
#
# COMPACT_ATOMS: atom_id res chain seq x y z
N ALA A 1 -15.47 6.65 4.65
CA ALA A 1 -14.18 7.10 5.22
C ALA A 1 -13.14 6.00 5.02
N LEU A 2 -11.88 6.34 4.81
CA LEU A 2 -10.76 5.43 4.47
C LEU A 2 -10.29 4.52 5.63
N THR A 3 -10.76 4.81 6.85
CA THR A 3 -10.33 4.20 8.11
C THR A 3 -10.95 2.83 8.34
N GLY A 4 -10.22 1.93 9.01
CA GLY A 4 -10.68 0.58 9.37
C GLY A 4 -10.31 -0.53 8.36
N ARG A 5 -9.64 -0.18 7.25
CA ARG A 5 -9.14 -1.15 6.27
C ARG A 5 -7.84 -1.78 6.77
N ALA A 6 -7.74 -3.11 6.70
CA ALA A 6 -6.52 -3.83 7.05
C ALA A 6 -5.44 -3.61 5.97
N LEU A 7 -4.26 -3.15 6.40
CA LEU A 7 -3.07 -2.96 5.57
C LEU A 7 -2.01 -3.97 5.96
N LYS A 8 -2.24 -5.24 5.59
CA LYS A 8 -1.28 -6.32 5.84
C LYS A 8 -0.40 -6.54 4.62
N LEU A 9 0.90 -6.68 4.86
CA LEU A 9 1.84 -7.16 3.88
C LEU A 9 1.94 -8.68 3.97
N PRO A 10 1.84 -9.44 2.86
CA PRO A 10 1.84 -10.90 2.88
C PRO A 10 3.10 -11.52 3.51
N ASP A 11 4.26 -10.88 3.30
CA ASP A 11 5.57 -11.42 3.66
C ASP A 11 6.34 -10.54 4.67
N ALA A 12 5.67 -9.61 5.35
CA ALA A 12 6.32 -8.80 6.37
C ALA A 12 6.63 -9.65 7.61
N VAL A 13 7.93 -9.82 7.88
CA VAL A 13 8.44 -10.57 9.04
C VAL A 13 8.26 -9.77 10.34
N GLU A 14 8.28 -8.43 10.23
CA GLU A 14 8.12 -7.51 11.35
C GLU A 14 6.77 -6.80 11.28
N GLU A 15 6.16 -6.60 12.46
CA GLU A 15 4.98 -5.76 12.59
C GLU A 15 5.34 -4.30 12.31
N VAL A 16 4.45 -3.62 11.60
CA VAL A 16 4.65 -2.24 11.17
C VAL A 16 3.61 -1.35 11.82
N ASP A 17 4.06 -0.47 12.71
CA ASP A 17 3.16 0.38 13.52
C ASP A 17 2.82 1.72 12.85
N THR A 18 3.55 2.10 11.80
CA THR A 18 3.42 3.42 11.16
C THR A 18 3.25 3.30 9.66
N LEU A 19 2.53 4.27 9.08
CA LEU A 19 2.41 4.34 7.62
C LEU A 19 3.78 4.56 6.94
N GLY A 20 4.69 5.30 7.58
CA GLY A 20 6.05 5.52 7.08
C GLY A 20 6.86 4.22 7.03
N GLY A 21 6.79 3.41 8.09
CA GLY A 21 7.36 2.07 8.11
C GLY A 21 6.75 1.18 7.03
N LEU A 22 5.43 1.26 6.81
CA LEU A 22 4.74 0.43 5.83
C LEU A 22 5.24 0.71 4.42
N VAL A 23 5.30 1.98 4.03
CA VAL A 23 5.79 2.35 2.69
C VAL A 23 7.27 2.10 2.53
N PHE A 24 8.07 2.26 3.60
CA PHE A 24 9.49 1.89 3.59
C PHE A 24 9.67 0.38 3.34
N THR A 25 8.91 -0.47 4.04
CA THR A 25 8.98 -1.93 3.88
C THR A 25 8.58 -2.35 2.47
N ILE A 26 7.56 -1.72 1.88
CA ILE A 26 7.15 -1.99 0.49
C ILE A 26 8.24 -1.54 -0.51
N ALA A 27 8.80 -0.35 -0.32
CA ALA A 27 9.78 0.23 -1.25
C ALA A 27 11.20 -0.33 -1.08
N GLY A 28 11.53 -0.89 0.09
CA GLY A 28 12.89 -1.33 0.45
C GLY A 28 13.90 -0.19 0.65
N ARG A 29 13.43 1.07 0.66
CA ARG A 29 14.23 2.29 0.85
C ARG A 29 13.35 3.43 1.34
N VAL A 30 13.94 4.57 1.67
CA VAL A 30 13.19 5.81 1.87
C VAL A 30 12.63 6.29 0.52
N PRO A 31 11.30 6.41 0.36
CA PRO A 31 10.71 6.87 -0.89
C PRO A 31 10.93 8.37 -1.14
N GLU A 32 10.97 8.77 -2.41
CA GLU A 32 11.18 10.17 -2.79
C GLU A 32 9.87 10.96 -2.89
N ARG A 33 9.96 12.29 -2.83
CA ARG A 33 8.80 13.15 -3.05
C ARG A 33 8.22 12.94 -4.46
N GLY A 34 6.89 12.80 -4.52
CA GLY A 34 6.14 12.54 -5.74
C GLY A 34 5.98 11.06 -6.07
N GLU A 35 6.66 10.17 -5.33
CA GLU A 35 6.53 8.73 -5.51
C GLU A 35 5.14 8.25 -5.06
N ILE A 36 4.55 7.34 -5.84
CA ILE A 36 3.26 6.70 -5.54
C ILE A 36 3.52 5.22 -5.34
N ILE A 37 3.19 4.72 -4.15
CA ILE A 37 3.33 3.32 -3.77
C ILE A 37 1.94 2.70 -3.63
N VAL A 38 1.73 1.55 -4.26
CA VAL A 38 0.43 0.85 -4.26
C VAL A 38 0.51 -0.36 -3.33
N HIS A 39 -0.33 -0.36 -2.30
CA HIS A 39 -0.51 -1.51 -1.42
C HIS A 39 -1.37 -2.58 -2.10
N PRO A 40 -1.11 -3.89 -1.89
CA PRO A 40 -1.93 -4.98 -2.45
C PRO A 40 -3.42 -4.88 -2.13
N ALA A 41 -3.76 -4.27 -1.00
CA ALA A 41 -5.15 -3.96 -0.64
C ALA A 41 -5.78 -2.82 -1.45
N GLY A 42 -5.13 -2.27 -2.49
CA GLY A 42 -5.68 -1.23 -3.37
C GLY A 42 -5.63 0.19 -2.80
N VAL A 43 -4.71 0.43 -1.87
CA VAL A 43 -4.48 1.75 -1.28
C VAL A 43 -3.24 2.35 -1.89
N GLU A 44 -3.35 3.59 -2.36
CA GLU A 44 -2.24 4.38 -2.89
C GLU A 44 -1.70 5.32 -1.81
N PHE A 45 -0.38 5.34 -1.69
CA PHE A 45 0.39 6.22 -0.83
C PHE A 45 1.21 7.18 -1.69
N GLU A 46 0.82 8.45 -1.73
CA GLU A 46 1.58 9.48 -2.43
C GLU A 46 2.46 10.23 -1.44
N VAL A 47 3.77 10.23 -1.69
CA VAL A 47 4.74 10.94 -0.85
C VAL A 47 4.76 12.42 -1.23
N VAL A 48 4.13 13.23 -0.39
CA VAL A 48 4.02 14.68 -0.61
C VAL A 48 5.31 15.40 -0.20
N ASP A 49 6.00 14.88 0.82
CA ASP A 49 7.20 15.48 1.39
C ASP A 49 8.06 14.43 2.09
N ALA A 50 9.35 14.39 1.75
CA ALA A 50 10.33 13.47 2.31
C ALA A 50 11.72 14.12 2.34
N ASP A 51 12.58 13.63 3.23
CA ASP A 51 14.02 13.85 3.20
C ASP A 51 14.75 12.51 3.08
N PRO A 52 16.09 12.48 2.88
CA PRO A 52 16.82 11.23 2.67
C PRO A 52 16.72 10.20 3.81
N ARG A 53 16.21 10.59 4.99
CA ARG A 53 16.07 9.73 6.16
C ARG A 53 14.64 9.31 6.44
N ARG A 54 13.63 10.10 6.04
CA ARG A 54 12.23 9.84 6.39
C ARG A 54 11.21 10.50 5.46
N VAL A 55 10.02 9.90 5.41
CA VAL A 55 8.81 10.54 4.89
C VAL A 55 8.24 11.49 5.95
N LYS A 56 7.91 12.72 5.56
CA LYS A 56 7.33 13.76 6.45
C LYS A 56 5.83 13.88 6.28
N ARG A 57 5.34 13.84 5.05
CA ARG A 57 3.91 13.95 4.73
C ARG A 57 3.55 13.01 3.60
N MET A 58 2.37 12.41 3.74
CA MET A 58 1.85 11.43 2.81
C MET A 58 0.35 11.63 2.65
N LEU A 59 -0.12 11.46 1.42
CA LEU A 59 -1.53 11.43 1.10
C LEU A 59 -1.95 9.98 0.84
N VAL A 60 -3.06 9.57 1.44
CA VAL A 60 -3.58 8.20 1.33
C VAL A 60 -4.88 8.23 0.54
N ARG A 61 -4.95 7.44 -0.54
CA ARG A 61 -6.15 7.27 -1.36
C ARG A 61 -6.54 5.81 -1.41
N ALA A 62 -7.81 5.49 -1.12
CA ALA A 62 -8.34 4.16 -1.36
C ALA A 62 -8.96 4.17 -2.75
N ARG A 63 -8.52 3.27 -3.63
CA ARG A 63 -9.36 2.89 -4.74
C ARG A 63 -10.26 1.75 -4.28
N GLU A 64 -11.52 1.80 -4.68
CA GLU A 64 -12.34 0.59 -4.75
C GLU A 64 -11.61 -0.30 -5.77
N LEU A 65 -10.95 -1.37 -5.32
CA LEU A 65 -10.54 -2.41 -6.26
C LEU A 65 -11.86 -2.98 -6.75
N ALA A 66 -12.25 -2.66 -7.98
CA ALA A 66 -13.30 -3.41 -8.64
C ALA A 66 -12.95 -4.90 -8.47
N PRO A 67 -13.88 -5.75 -8.01
CA PRO A 67 -13.59 -7.16 -7.87
C PRO A 67 -13.00 -7.63 -9.19
N VAL A 68 -11.76 -8.13 -9.16
CA VAL A 68 -11.23 -8.87 -10.31
C VAL A 68 -12.21 -10.03 -10.47
N LEU A 69 -13.04 -9.99 -11.51
CA LEU A 69 -13.91 -11.10 -11.87
C LEU A 69 -12.99 -12.28 -12.10
N GLN A 70 -12.84 -13.14 -11.10
CA GLN A 70 -12.21 -14.44 -11.29
C GLN A 70 -13.06 -15.15 -12.34
N PRO A 71 -12.47 -15.56 -13.49
CA PRO A 71 -13.23 -16.32 -14.46
C PRO A 71 -13.79 -17.54 -13.75
N ALA A 72 -15.12 -17.63 -13.73
CA ALA A 72 -15.87 -18.68 -13.08
C ALA A 72 -15.26 -20.03 -13.49
N ASN A 73 -14.92 -20.83 -12.49
CA ASN A 73 -14.44 -22.20 -12.61
C ASN A 73 -15.20 -22.92 -13.73
N GLY A 74 -14.50 -23.26 -14.81
CA GLY A 74 -15.01 -24.17 -15.82
C GLY A 74 -15.06 -25.57 -15.21
N ASN A 75 -16.21 -25.94 -14.64
CA ASN A 75 -16.59 -27.34 -14.51
C ASN A 75 -16.71 -27.94 -15.92
N GLY A 76 -15.58 -28.39 -16.46
CA GLY A 76 -15.53 -29.33 -17.58
C GLY A 76 -15.86 -30.72 -17.03
N LYS A 77 -16.89 -31.31 -17.59
CA LYS A 77 -17.34 -32.68 -17.34
C LYS A 77 -16.21 -33.71 -17.47
#